data_AF-A0AA95G7H9-F1
#
_entry.id   AF-A0AA95G7H9-F1
#
_cell.length_a   1.000
_cell.length_b   1.000
_cell.length_c   1.000
_cell.angle_alpha   90.00
_cell.angle_beta   90.00
_cell.angle_gamma   90.00
#
_symmetry.space_group_name_H-M   'P 1'
#
loop_
_entity.id
_entity.type
_entity.pdbx_description
1 polymer ?
#
loop_
_entity_poly.entity_id
_entity_poly.type
_entity_poly.pdbx_seq_one_letter_code
_entity_poly.pdbx_strand_id
1 'polypeptide(L)'
;MVFTSVAVSLEWNRNNLILRRGASQILINAEHVQSLRTQESEDSFINFFRTTALQNREARRVFLSWERKDSELLNKIYKEMMS
;
A
#
# COMPACT_ATOMS: atom_id res chain seq x y z
N MET A 1 6.73 -13.94 5.32
CA MET A 1 6.23 -13.38 6.60
C MET A 1 4.97 -12.60 6.29
N VAL A 2 3.88 -12.87 7.01
CA VAL A 2 2.61 -12.15 6.90
C VAL A 2 2.49 -11.34 8.19
N PHE A 3 2.53 -10.01 8.09
CA PHE A 3 2.30 -9.12 9.23
C PHE A 3 0.85 -8.64 9.22
N THR A 4 0.18 -8.81 10.35
CA THR A 4 -1.19 -8.36 10.61
C THR A 4 -1.16 -7.12 11.50
N SER A 5 -1.18 -5.94 10.90
CA SER A 5 -1.70 -4.76 11.57
C SER A 5 -3.22 -4.82 11.50
N VAL A 6 -3.92 -4.40 12.57
CA VAL A 6 -5.31 -4.76 12.96
C VAL A 6 -6.41 -4.55 11.88
N ALA A 7 -6.09 -3.96 10.73
CA ALA A 7 -7.03 -3.87 9.60
C ALA A 7 -6.45 -4.22 8.23
N VAL A 8 -5.13 -4.24 8.02
CA VAL A 8 -4.52 -4.51 6.71
C VAL A 8 -3.35 -5.47 6.85
N SER A 9 -3.40 -6.61 6.16
CA SER A 9 -2.28 -7.52 6.04
C SER A 9 -1.46 -7.21 4.80
N LEU A 10 -0.14 -7.18 4.98
CA LEU A 10 0.85 -7.01 3.92
C LEU A 10 1.39 -8.39 3.53
N GLU A 11 1.20 -8.78 2.29
CA GLU A 11 1.68 -10.03 1.73
C GLU A 11 2.62 -9.77 0.54
N TRP A 12 3.75 -10.45 0.54
CA TRP A 12 4.73 -10.39 -0.55
C TRP A 12 4.58 -11.62 -1.44
N ASN A 13 4.36 -11.42 -2.73
CA ASN A 13 4.26 -12.50 -3.71
C ASN A 13 5.08 -12.19 -4.95
N ARG A 14 6.22 -12.89 -5.14
CA ARG A 14 7.13 -12.69 -6.28
C ARG A 14 7.44 -11.20 -6.53
N ASN A 15 7.87 -10.51 -5.46
CA ASN A 15 8.14 -9.06 -5.40
C ASN A 15 6.92 -8.13 -5.56
N ASN A 16 5.73 -8.65 -5.84
CA ASN A 16 4.50 -7.86 -5.75
C ASN A 16 4.10 -7.68 -4.29
N LEU A 17 3.49 -6.54 -4.00
CA LEU A 17 2.90 -6.23 -2.71
C LEU A 17 1.39 -6.39 -2.79
N ILE A 18 0.84 -7.20 -1.91
CA ILE A 18 -0.60 -7.43 -1.79
C ILE A 18 -1.04 -6.89 -0.45
N LEU A 19 -1.93 -5.89 -0.48
CA LEU A 19 -2.59 -5.34 0.69
C LEU A 19 -3.96 -6.00 0.81
N ARG A 20 -4.27 -6.65 1.93
CA ARG A 20 -5.60 -7.22 2.15
C ARG A 20 -6.27 -6.63 3.38
N ARG A 21 -7.56 -6.35 3.28
CA ARG A 21 -8.44 -5.92 4.39
C ARG A 21 -9.77 -6.63 4.25
N GLY A 22 -10.02 -7.63 5.09
CA GLY A 22 -11.22 -8.47 4.98
C GLY A 22 -11.29 -9.16 3.60
N ALA A 23 -12.40 -8.99 2.88
CA ALA A 23 -12.62 -9.56 1.55
C ALA A 23 -11.98 -8.76 0.40
N SER A 24 -11.43 -7.56 0.67
CA SER A 24 -10.86 -6.69 -0.34
C SER A 24 -9.34 -6.84 -0.40
N GLN A 25 -8.80 -6.91 -1.63
CA GLN A 25 -7.37 -7.00 -1.89
C GLN A 25 -6.92 -5.96 -2.92
N ILE A 26 -5.76 -5.38 -2.70
CA ILE A 26 -5.09 -4.45 -3.60
C ILE A 26 -3.75 -5.06 -3.95
N LEU A 27 -3.48 -5.21 -5.24
CA LEU A 27 -2.20 -5.70 -5.74
C LEU A 27 -1.41 -4.52 -6.31
N ILE A 28 -0.15 -4.43 -5.91
CA ILE A 28 0.84 -3.47 -6.38
C ILE A 28 1.98 -4.27 -7.02
N ASN A 29 2.24 -4.01 -8.29
CA ASN A 29 3.25 -4.73 -9.06
C ASN A 29 4.66 -4.45 -8.54
N ALA A 30 5.55 -5.42 -8.72
CA ALA A 30 6.95 -5.34 -8.26
C ALA A 30 7.68 -4.07 -8.70
N GLU A 31 7.46 -3.59 -9.93
CA GLU A 31 8.06 -2.35 -10.44
C GLU A 31 7.65 -1.14 -9.59
N HIS A 32 6.35 -1.02 -9.31
CA HIS A 32 5.82 0.06 -8.49
C HIS A 32 6.27 -0.06 -7.04
N VAL A 33 6.44 -1.28 -6.53
CA VAL A 33 6.98 -1.50 -5.19
C VAL A 33 8.44 -1.09 -5.08
N GLN A 34 9.26 -1.38 -6.09
CA GLN A 34 10.63 -0.89 -6.16
C GLN A 34 10.64 0.64 -6.20
N SER A 35 9.82 1.26 -7.06
CA SER A 35 9.69 2.71 -7.11
C SER A 35 9.21 3.33 -5.79
N LEU A 36 8.33 2.66 -5.06
CA LEU A 36 7.90 3.09 -3.72
C LEU A 36 9.06 3.07 -2.71
N ARG A 37 9.89 2.03 -2.73
CA ARG A 37 11.06 1.92 -1.82
C ARG A 37 12.19 2.90 -2.16
N THR A 38 12.26 3.40 -3.39
CA THR A 38 13.25 4.39 -3.80
C THR A 38 12.83 5.83 -3.54
N GLN A 39 11.64 6.07 -2.95
CA GLN A 39 11.22 7.43 -2.62
C GLN A 39 12.01 7.95 -1.41
N GLU A 40 12.58 9.15 -1.56
CA GLU A 40 13.44 9.75 -0.53
C GLU A 40 12.65 10.39 0.62
N SER A 41 11.36 10.69 0.41
CA SER A 41 10.50 11.33 1.39
C SER A 41 9.14 10.65 1.52
N GLU A 42 8.54 10.75 2.70
CA GLU A 42 7.19 10.24 3.00
C GLU A 42 6.14 10.90 2.08
N ASP A 43 6.25 12.21 1.84
CA ASP A 43 5.35 12.93 0.94
C ASP A 43 5.44 12.42 -0.51
N SER A 44 6.66 12.17 -1.01
CA SER A 44 6.87 11.58 -2.33
C SER A 44 6.31 10.17 -2.41
N PHE A 45 6.49 9.36 -1.36
CA PHE A 45 5.89 8.03 -1.26
C PHE A 45 4.36 8.09 -1.31
N ILE A 46 3.74 8.93 -0.48
CA ILE A 46 2.28 9.09 -0.40
C ILE A 46 1.72 9.52 -1.76
N ASN A 47 2.36 10.49 -2.40
CA ASN A 47 1.92 10.98 -3.70
C ASN A 47 2.04 9.89 -4.77
N PHE A 48 3.19 9.21 -4.86
CA PHE A 48 3.40 8.13 -5.81
C PHE A 48 2.45 6.95 -5.57
N PHE A 49 2.18 6.62 -4.31
CA PHE A 49 1.26 5.54 -3.94
C PHE A 49 -0.15 5.80 -4.49
N ARG A 50 -0.68 7.00 -4.27
CA ARG A 50 -2.04 7.39 -4.68
C ARG A 50 -2.17 7.60 -6.18
N THR A 51 -1.12 8.08 -6.84
CA THR A 51 -1.16 8.48 -8.26
C THR A 51 -0.70 7.39 -9.22
N THR A 52 0.26 6.55 -8.82
CA THR A 52 0.95 5.61 -9.71
C THR A 52 0.89 4.17 -9.20
N ALA A 53 1.17 3.91 -7.92
CA ALA A 53 1.22 2.55 -7.39
C ALA A 53 -0.12 1.82 -7.54
N LEU A 54 -1.22 2.53 -7.29
CA LEU A 54 -2.59 2.04 -7.50
C LEU A 54 -3.00 2.19 -8.97
N GLN A 55 -2.67 1.20 -9.78
CA GLN A 55 -2.95 1.21 -11.24
C GLN A 55 -4.46 1.28 -11.57
N ASN A 56 -5.31 0.64 -10.76
CA ASN A 56 -6.74 0.55 -11.02
C ASN A 56 -7.53 1.63 -10.27
N ARG A 57 -8.50 2.26 -10.94
CA ARG A 57 -9.44 3.21 -10.31
C ARG A 57 -10.19 2.56 -9.14
N GLU A 58 -10.56 1.29 -9.27
CA GLU A 58 -11.19 0.51 -8.20
C GLU A 58 -10.25 0.32 -7.01
N ALA A 59 -8.97 0.02 -7.24
CA ALA A 59 -7.98 -0.08 -6.16
C ALA A 59 -7.82 1.24 -5.40
N ARG A 60 -7.80 2.38 -6.11
CA ARG A 60 -7.81 3.72 -5.48
C ARG A 60 -9.06 3.95 -4.65
N ARG A 61 -10.23 3.59 -5.18
CA ARG A 61 -11.50 3.76 -4.47
C ARG A 61 -11.58 2.90 -3.20
N VAL A 62 -11.12 1.66 -3.29
CA VAL A 62 -11.03 0.74 -2.15
C VAL A 62 -10.06 1.29 -1.10
N PHE A 63 -8.86 1.71 -1.52
CA PHE A 63 -7.88 2.30 -0.61
C PHE A 63 -8.38 3.57 0.08
N LEU A 64 -9.02 4.48 -0.67
CA LEU A 64 -9.66 5.68 -0.09
C LEU A 64 -10.74 5.33 0.93
N SER A 65 -11.52 4.27 0.69
CA SER A 65 -12.50 3.78 1.67
C SER A 65 -11.84 3.25 2.93
N TRP A 66 -10.68 2.60 2.80
CA TRP A 66 -9.89 2.12 3.93
C TRP A 66 -9.29 3.27 4.74
N GLU A 67 -8.75 4.29 4.05
CA GLU A 67 -8.15 5.47 4.64
C GLU A 67 -9.17 6.34 5.38
N ARG A 68 -10.40 6.46 4.87
CA ARG A 68 -11.50 7.11 5.61
C ARG A 68 -11.81 6.45 6.96
N LYS A 69 -11.51 5.16 7.11
CA LYS A 69 -11.70 4.40 8.36
C LYS A 69 -10.45 4.37 9.23
N ASP A 70 -9.27 4.60 8.65
CA ASP A 70 -7.98 4.63 9.33
C ASP A 70 -7.07 5.60 8.58
N SER A 71 -7.06 6.86 9.03
CA SER A 71 -6.31 7.94 8.38
C SER A 71 -4.80 7.76 8.47
N GLU A 72 -4.33 6.91 9.40
CA GLU A 72 -2.91 6.60 9.57
C GLU A 72 -2.48 5.38 8.77
N LEU A 73 -3.40 4.74 8.03
CA LEU A 73 -3.12 3.51 7.30
C LEU A 73 -1.94 3.66 6.34
N LEU A 74 -1.91 4.76 5.58
CA LEU A 74 -0.86 4.99 4.59
C LEU A 74 0.51 5.20 5.26
N ASN A 75 0.55 5.92 6.38
CA ASN A 75 1.78 6.12 7.16
C ASN A 75 2.26 4.81 7.80
N LYS A 76 1.35 3.94 8.24
CA LYS A 76 1.68 2.59 8.72
C LYS A 76 2.29 1.75 7.60
N ILE A 77 1.68 1.74 6.41
CA ILE A 77 2.23 1.03 5.23
C ILE A 77 3.60 1.57 4.87
N TYR A 78 3.79 2.89 4.89
CA TYR A 78 5.09 3.53 4.65
C TYR A 78 6.15 3.05 5.64
N LYS A 79 5.87 3.10 6.95
CA LYS A 79 6.78 2.62 7.99
C LYS A 79 7.13 1.14 7.82
N GLU A 80 6.15 0.30 7.50
CA GLU A 80 6.37 -1.13 7.26
C GLU A 80 7.18 -1.42 5.98
N MET A 81 7.08 -0.56 4.97
CA MET A 81 7.83 -0.72 3.72
C MET A 81 9.28 -0.24 3.81
N MET A 82 9.56 0.74 4.69
CA MET A 82 10.87 1.36 4.87
C MET A 82 11.65 0.84 6.09
N SER A 83 10.98 0.13 7.01
CA SER A 83 11.61 -0.57 8.14
C SER A 83 12.25 -1.89 7.72
#